data_AF-A0A3D1PJB8-F1
#
_entry.id   AF-A0A3D1PJB8-F1
#
_cell.length_a   1.000
_cell.length_b   1.000
_cell.length_c   1.000
_cell.angle_alpha   90.00
_cell.angle_beta   90.00
_cell.angle_gamma   90.00
#
_symmetry.space_group_name_H-M   'P 1'
#
loop_
_entity.id
_entity.type
_entity.pdbx_description
1 polymer ?
#
loop_
_entity_poly.entity_id
_entity_poly.type
_entity_poly.pdbx_seq_one_letter_code
_entity_poly.pdbx_strand_id
1 'polypeptide(L)'
;MIKIAMMLLKHQQINLKNGNTSNTEEINNTSSGENNNTPENTSSSSTPVEKTLATFSTKIYSKDSARQNNIKITCNSLNNTTVKNGSTFSFCNTVGQATSAKGYQKADIFDKDGNKKKGLGRR
;
A
#
# COMPACT_ATOMS: atom_id res chain seq x y z
N MET A 1 -13.82 2.34 9.45
CA MET A 1 -13.61 2.17 7.99
C MET A 1 -12.21 1.61 7.81
N ILE A 2 -12.05 0.51 7.07
CA ILE A 2 -10.73 -0.08 6.76
C ILE A 2 -10.21 0.68 5.54
N LYS A 3 -8.98 1.23 5.61
CA LYS A 3 -8.28 1.86 4.49
C LYS A 3 -7.17 0.93 4.02
N ILE A 4 -7.26 0.42 2.80
CA ILE A 4 -6.17 -0.29 2.12
C ILE A 4 -5.59 0.69 1.11
N ALA A 5 -4.31 1.05 1.28
CA ALA A 5 -3.59 1.94 0.37
C ALA A 5 -2.75 1.11 -0.60
N MET A 6 -2.90 1.38 -1.90
CA MET A 6 -2.14 0.74 -2.97
C MET A 6 -1.32 1.84 -3.67
N MET A 7 0.01 1.68 -3.74
CA MET A 7 0.91 2.67 -4.31
C MET A 7 1.30 2.26 -5.74
N LEU A 8 0.99 3.12 -6.72
CA LEU A 8 1.42 2.96 -8.11
C LEU A 8 2.74 3.72 -8.32
N LEU A 9 3.84 3.01 -8.60
CA LEU A 9 5.06 3.65 -9.13
C LEU A 9 4.91 3.84 -10.65
N LYS A 10 5.13 5.06 -11.14
CA LYS A 10 5.34 5.33 -12.57
C LYS A 10 6.82 5.10 -12.90
N HIS A 11 7.12 4.23 -13.85
CA HIS A 11 8.48 4.08 -14.38
C HIS A 11 8.73 5.17 -15.44
N GLN A 12 9.84 5.90 -15.31
CA GLN A 12 10.37 6.78 -16.36
C GLN A 12 11.38 6.02 -17.21
N GLN A 13 11.28 6.19 -18.53
CA GLN A 13 12.19 5.61 -19.52
C GLN A 13 13.47 6.45 -19.60
N ILE A 14 14.63 5.80 -19.47
CA ILE A 14 15.95 6.44 -19.58
C ILE A 14 16.42 6.28 -21.04
N ASN A 15 16.56 7.39 -21.77
CA ASN A 15 17.22 7.42 -23.08
C ASN A 15 18.69 7.81 -22.87
N LEU A 16 19.62 6.87 -23.07
CA LEU A 16 21.05 7.16 -23.13
C LEU A 16 21.47 7.37 -24.59
N LYS A 17 21.81 8.62 -24.95
CA LYS A 17 22.64 8.92 -26.12
C LYS A 17 24.07 9.15 -25.62
N ASN A 18 24.96 8.22 -25.92
CA ASN A 18 26.40 8.38 -25.71
C ASN A 18 26.99 9.23 -26.84
N GLY A 19 27.65 10.33 -26.48
CA GLY A 19 28.54 11.10 -27.37
C GLY A 19 29.95 11.07 -26.80
N ASN A 20 30.96 10.85 -27.66
CA ASN A 20 32.37 11.02 -27.31
C ASN A 20 33.05 11.90 -28.36
N THR A 21 33.78 12.90 -27.85
CA THR A 21 34.39 14.07 -28.48
C THR A 21 35.73 13.77 -29.17
N SER A 22 36.09 14.51 -30.23
CA SER A 22 37.44 15.11 -30.41
C SER A 22 37.53 16.06 -31.62
N ASN A 23 37.86 17.32 -31.31
CA ASN A 23 38.54 18.44 -32.00
C ASN A 23 38.62 18.54 -33.53
N THR A 24 38.55 19.78 -34.06
CA THR A 24 39.68 20.55 -34.67
C THR A 24 39.20 21.82 -35.41
N GLU A 25 39.81 22.97 -35.07
CA GLU A 25 40.03 24.25 -35.81
C GLU A 25 38.91 25.32 -35.98
N GLU A 26 39.42 26.57 -36.02
CA GLU A 26 38.84 27.93 -35.92
C GLU A 26 37.69 28.25 -36.91
N ILE A 27 36.81 29.26 -36.64
CA ILE A 27 36.77 30.64 -37.23
C ILE A 27 35.73 31.53 -36.48
N ASN A 28 36.00 32.83 -36.49
CA ASN A 28 35.40 33.99 -35.83
C ASN A 28 33.90 34.32 -36.05
N ASN A 29 33.36 35.03 -35.03
CA ASN A 29 32.62 36.31 -35.11
C ASN A 29 31.11 36.37 -34.79
N THR A 30 30.82 37.25 -33.81
CA THR A 30 29.65 38.13 -33.61
C THR A 30 28.28 37.54 -33.22
N SER A 31 27.92 37.86 -31.96
CA SER A 31 26.64 38.39 -31.45
C SER A 31 25.32 37.73 -31.90
N SER A 32 24.63 37.11 -30.96
CA SER A 32 23.41 37.69 -30.37
C SER A 32 22.97 36.82 -29.19
N GLY A 33 22.34 37.48 -28.21
CA GLY A 33 22.35 37.06 -26.81
C GLY A 33 21.56 35.80 -26.48
N GLU A 34 21.80 35.28 -25.28
CA GLU A 34 20.82 34.46 -24.59
C GLU A 34 21.04 34.46 -23.08
N ASN A 35 19.91 34.52 -22.39
CA ASN A 35 19.73 34.83 -20.99
C ASN A 35 20.36 33.80 -20.07
N ASN A 36 20.91 34.30 -18.96
CA ASN A 36 21.15 33.54 -17.75
C ASN A 36 19.85 32.84 -17.31
N ASN A 37 19.84 31.51 -17.27
CA ASN A 37 19.16 30.79 -16.20
C ASN A 37 19.68 29.35 -16.08
N THR A 38 20.46 29.16 -15.02
CA THR A 38 20.82 27.89 -14.41
C THR A 38 19.60 26.97 -14.31
N PRO A 39 19.62 25.74 -14.84
CA PRO A 39 18.56 24.78 -14.56
C PRO A 39 18.79 24.24 -13.15
N GLU A 40 18.06 24.82 -12.20
CA GLU A 40 17.91 24.29 -10.86
C GLU A 40 17.23 22.92 -10.95
N ASN A 41 18.04 21.86 -10.83
CA ASN A 41 17.57 20.48 -10.78
C ASN A 41 16.84 20.25 -9.44
N THR A 42 15.62 20.76 -9.32
CA THR A 42 14.72 20.42 -8.23
C THR A 42 14.19 19.03 -8.49
N SER A 43 14.85 18.04 -7.89
CA SER A 43 14.35 16.67 -7.76
C SER A 43 13.01 16.73 -7.04
N SER A 44 11.92 16.75 -7.81
CA SER A 44 10.57 16.67 -7.28
C SER A 44 10.34 15.25 -6.78
N SER A 45 10.67 15.03 -5.50
CA SER A 45 10.22 13.86 -4.75
C SER A 45 8.69 13.96 -4.61
N SER A 46 7.95 13.51 -5.62
CA SER A 46 6.49 13.45 -5.56
C SER A 46 6.09 12.42 -4.50
N THR A 47 5.59 12.87 -3.36
CA THR A 47 5.03 11.99 -2.34
C THR A 47 3.83 11.22 -2.91
N PRO A 48 3.73 9.90 -2.68
CA PRO A 48 2.58 9.11 -3.14
C PRO A 48 1.29 9.66 -2.55
N VAL A 49 0.30 9.97 -3.39
CA VAL A 49 -1.04 10.41 -2.95
C VAL A 49 -1.94 9.19 -2.83
N GLU A 50 -2.46 8.92 -1.64
CA GLU A 50 -3.43 7.84 -1.42
C GLU A 50 -4.79 8.18 -2.04
N LYS A 51 -5.41 7.21 -2.74
CA LYS A 51 -6.78 7.31 -3.27
C LYS A 51 -7.64 6.14 -2.80
N THR A 52 -8.82 6.45 -2.27
CA THR A 52 -9.83 5.44 -1.92
C THR A 52 -10.35 4.74 -3.17
N LEU A 53 -10.23 3.42 -3.23
CA LEU A 53 -10.72 2.62 -4.36
C LEU A 53 -12.18 2.18 -4.18
N ALA A 54 -12.56 1.84 -2.95
CA ALA A 54 -13.90 1.38 -2.61
C ALA A 54 -14.19 1.59 -1.12
N THR A 55 -15.46 1.57 -0.73
CA THR A 55 -15.90 1.55 0.67
C THR A 55 -17.12 0.66 0.78
N PHE A 56 -17.14 -0.19 1.81
CA PHE A 56 -18.24 -1.10 2.09
C PHE A 56 -18.55 -1.07 3.59
N SER A 57 -19.77 -1.44 3.94
CA SER A 57 -20.21 -1.59 5.32
C SER A 57 -21.20 -2.73 5.44
N THR A 58 -21.24 -3.36 6.61
CA THR A 58 -22.22 -4.40 6.93
C THR A 58 -22.61 -4.28 8.39
N LYS A 59 -23.86 -4.61 8.70
CA LYS A 59 -24.40 -4.53 10.07
C LYS A 59 -23.98 -5.76 10.87
N ILE A 60 -23.46 -5.56 12.07
CA ILE A 60 -23.18 -6.64 13.01
C ILE A 60 -24.39 -6.80 13.94
N TYR A 61 -25.07 -7.94 13.86
CA TYR A 61 -26.26 -8.24 14.66
C TYR A 61 -25.96 -8.83 16.04
N SER A 62 -24.79 -9.47 16.20
CA SER A 62 -24.39 -10.08 17.47
C SER A 62 -24.02 -9.00 18.49
N LYS A 63 -24.54 -9.14 19.72
CA LYS A 63 -24.17 -8.32 20.88
C LYS A 63 -23.06 -8.96 21.73
N ASP A 64 -22.51 -10.10 21.33
CA ASP A 64 -21.46 -10.81 22.06
C ASP A 64 -20.17 -9.97 22.05
N SER A 65 -19.75 -9.53 23.23
CA SER A 65 -18.61 -8.60 23.40
C SER A 65 -17.29 -9.22 22.94
N ALA A 66 -17.10 -10.52 23.20
CA ALA A 66 -15.91 -11.25 22.76
C ALA A 66 -15.80 -11.28 21.23
N ARG A 67 -16.91 -11.54 20.53
CA ARG A 67 -16.96 -11.49 19.07
C ARG A 67 -16.67 -10.09 18.53
N GLN A 68 -17.23 -9.06 19.15
CA GLN A 68 -16.98 -7.66 18.75
C GLN A 68 -15.51 -7.27 18.95
N ASN A 69 -14.90 -7.67 20.07
CA ASN A 69 -13.47 -7.49 20.32
C ASN A 69 -12.61 -8.19 19.25
N ASN A 70 -12.93 -9.45 18.92
CA ASN A 70 -12.20 -10.21 17.90
C ASN A 70 -12.28 -9.56 16.50
N ILE A 71 -13.44 -9.02 16.13
CA ILE A 71 -13.62 -8.26 14.88
C ILE A 71 -12.75 -7.00 14.91
N LYS A 72 -12.76 -6.24 16.01
CA LYS A 72 -11.95 -5.03 16.16
C LYS A 72 -10.45 -5.33 16.02
N ILE A 73 -9.94 -6.37 16.70
CA ILE A 73 -8.53 -6.78 16.61
C ILE A 73 -8.16 -7.13 15.16
N THR A 74 -9.02 -7.90 14.48
CA THR A 74 -8.80 -8.30 13.09
C THR A 74 -8.76 -7.09 12.15
N CYS A 75 -9.71 -6.17 12.27
CA CYS A 75 -9.72 -4.94 11.47
C CYS A 75 -8.47 -4.08 11.74
N ASN A 76 -8.06 -3.96 12.99
CA ASN A 76 -6.85 -3.20 13.35
C ASN A 76 -5.59 -3.83 12.75
N SER A 77 -5.50 -5.17 12.72
CA SER A 77 -4.38 -5.89 12.10
C SER A 77 -4.26 -5.68 10.59
N LEU A 78 -5.37 -5.34 9.92
CA LEU A 78 -5.41 -5.10 8.48
C LEU A 78 -5.12 -3.64 8.12
N ASN A 79 -5.40 -2.71 9.03
CA ASN A 79 -5.22 -1.28 8.76
C ASN A 79 -3.77 -0.98 8.37
N ASN A 80 -3.61 -0.07 7.42
CA ASN A 80 -2.31 0.35 6.88
C ASN A 80 -1.52 -0.76 6.17
N THR A 81 -2.16 -1.89 5.84
CA THR A 81 -1.54 -2.89 4.95
C THR A 81 -1.38 -2.29 3.55
N THR A 82 -0.15 -2.23 3.06
CA THR A 82 0.16 -1.84 1.68
C THR A 82 0.26 -3.08 0.79
N VAL A 83 -0.52 -3.10 -0.30
CA VAL A 83 -0.39 -4.11 -1.35
C VAL A 83 0.36 -3.48 -2.52
N LYS A 84 1.52 -4.05 -2.89
CA LYS A 84 2.30 -3.55 -4.02
C LYS A 84 1.61 -3.88 -5.35
N ASN A 85 1.88 -3.07 -6.37
CA ASN A 85 1.40 -3.37 -7.72
C ASN A 85 1.88 -4.76 -8.17
N GLY A 86 1.00 -5.53 -8.82
CA GLY A 86 1.25 -6.91 -9.25
C GLY A 86 1.30 -7.95 -8.11
N SER A 87 1.16 -7.55 -6.85
CA SER A 87 1.16 -8.48 -5.71
C SER A 87 -0.25 -8.96 -5.35
N THR A 88 -0.33 -10.17 -4.79
CA THR A 88 -1.57 -10.73 -4.24
C THR A 88 -1.67 -10.47 -2.74
N PHE A 89 -2.83 -10.01 -2.29
CA PHE A 89 -3.17 -9.94 -0.88
C PHE A 89 -3.82 -11.24 -0.41
N SER A 90 -3.39 -11.77 0.73
CA SER A 90 -4.02 -12.90 1.40
C SER A 90 -4.45 -12.49 2.81
N PHE A 91 -5.76 -12.41 3.04
CA PHE A 91 -6.31 -12.09 4.36
C PHE A 91 -5.75 -13.00 5.45
N CYS A 92 -5.80 -14.32 5.24
CA CYS A 92 -5.36 -15.31 6.22
C CYS A 92 -3.87 -15.20 6.55
N ASN A 93 -3.03 -14.82 5.58
CA ASN A 93 -1.60 -14.64 5.82
C ASN A 93 -1.32 -13.35 6.59
N THR A 94 -2.05 -12.26 6.29
CA THR A 94 -1.88 -10.98 6.97
C THR A 94 -2.33 -11.01 8.42
N VAL A 95 -3.51 -11.57 8.72
CA VAL A 95 -4.04 -11.63 10.10
C VAL A 95 -3.43 -12.78 10.92
N GLY A 96 -3.08 -13.87 10.23
CA GLY A 96 -2.58 -15.10 10.83
C GLY A 96 -3.60 -15.80 11.73
N GLN A 97 -3.13 -16.69 12.60
CA GLN A 97 -3.99 -17.41 13.53
C GLN A 97 -4.50 -16.49 14.65
N ALA A 98 -5.77 -16.66 15.02
CA ALA A 98 -6.39 -16.03 16.19
C ALA A 98 -5.94 -16.75 17.47
N THR A 99 -5.25 -16.03 18.35
CA THR A 99 -4.71 -16.57 19.60
C THR A 99 -5.05 -15.67 20.78
N SER A 100 -5.15 -16.24 21.98
CA SER A 100 -5.38 -15.46 23.19
C SER A 100 -4.26 -14.46 23.48
N ALA A 101 -3.01 -14.78 23.10
CA ALA A 101 -1.87 -13.86 23.21
C ALA A 101 -2.04 -12.59 22.37
N LYS A 102 -2.72 -12.68 21.20
CA LYS A 102 -3.11 -11.53 20.38
C LYS A 102 -4.37 -10.81 20.90
N GLY A 103 -4.91 -11.21 22.04
CA GLY A 103 -6.11 -10.63 22.65
C GLY A 103 -7.44 -11.21 22.14
N TYR A 104 -7.41 -12.26 21.32
CA TYR A 104 -8.65 -12.93 20.89
C TYR A 104 -9.31 -13.67 22.05
N GLN A 105 -10.63 -13.58 22.11
CA GLN A 105 -11.48 -14.17 23.14
C GLN A 105 -12.36 -15.28 22.54
N LYS A 106 -12.76 -16.26 23.35
CA LYS A 106 -13.64 -17.34 22.87
C LYS A 106 -15.03 -16.75 22.58
N ALA A 107 -15.50 -16.92 21.35
CA ALA A 107 -16.81 -16.49 20.90
C ALA A 107 -17.52 -17.65 20.17
N ASP A 108 -18.77 -17.44 19.75
CA ASP A 108 -19.48 -18.41 18.93
C ASP A 108 -18.73 -18.65 17.60
N ILE A 109 -18.40 -19.90 17.34
CA ILE A 109 -17.86 -20.41 16.08
C ILE A 109 -18.74 -21.56 15.59
N PHE A 110 -18.70 -21.82 14.30
CA PHE A 110 -19.34 -22.98 13.70
C PHE A 110 -18.32 -24.11 13.55
N ASP A 111 -18.72 -25.33 13.89
CA ASP A 111 -17.97 -26.52 13.49
C ASP A 111 -18.31 -26.94 12.06
N LYS A 112 -17.69 -28.04 11.61
CA LYS A 112 -17.87 -28.59 10.26
C LYS A 112 -19.31 -28.98 9.94
N ASP A 113 -20.12 -29.23 10.97
CA ASP A 113 -21.51 -29.67 10.84
C ASP A 113 -22.48 -28.47 11.00
N GLY A 114 -21.95 -27.25 11.15
CA GLY A 114 -22.74 -26.02 11.32
C GLY A 114 -23.25 -25.78 12.74
N ASN A 115 -22.82 -26.57 13.73
CA ASN A 115 -23.23 -26.37 15.11
C ASN A 115 -22.41 -25.26 15.77
N LYS A 116 -23.06 -24.48 16.64
CA LYS A 116 -22.39 -23.43 17.42
C LYS A 116 -21.62 -24.03 18.58
N LYS A 117 -20.38 -23.57 18.76
CA LYS A 117 -19.56 -23.82 19.96
C LYS A 117 -18.71 -22.60 20.29
N LYS A 118 -18.17 -22.53 21.51
CA LYS A 118 -17.23 -21.46 21.88
C LYS A 118 -15.80 -21.80 21.46
N GLY A 119 -15.12 -20.86 20.82
CA GLY A 119 -13.71 -21.01 20.43
C GLY A 119 -13.10 -19.72 19.93
N LEU A 120 -11.78 -19.74 19.67
CA LEU A 120 -11.04 -18.58 19.15
C LEU A 120 -11.18 -18.42 17.62
N GLY A 121 -11.72 -19.42 16.94
CA GLY A 121 -11.62 -19.61 15.49
C GLY A 121 -10.57 -20.66 15.17
N ARG A 122 -10.90 -21.60 14.29
CA ARG A 122 -9.97 -22.66 13.83
C ARG A 122 -9.46 -22.28 12.43
N ARG A 123 -8.29 -22.77 12.05
CA ARG A 123 -7.95 -22.95 10.64
C ARG A 123 -8.49 -24.29 10.18
#